data_AF-A0A4Q8RB84-F1
#
_entry.id   AF-A0A4Q8RB84-F1
#
_cell.length_a   1.000
_cell.length_b   1.000
_cell.length_c   1.000
_cell.angle_alpha   90.00
_cell.angle_beta   90.00
_cell.angle_gamma   90.00
#
_symmetry.space_group_name_H-M   'P 1'
#
loop_
_entity.id
_entity.type
_entity.pdbx_description
1 polymer ?
#
loop_
_entity_poly.entity_id
_entity_poly.type
_entity_poly.pdbx_seq_one_letter_code
_entity_poly.pdbx_strand_id
1 'polypeptide(L)'
;MFDSQCDLAALVYEQHQDPDEILRDFAASLNRAGYRAVGIVQLGHHCLDAGLSAMLVHSGEELQLFQNLGNCSAGCRLDVGQLLDAGERIAAAIDRGADVLILNRFGRQECEGKGLCYLVERALSADIPVVIAVPSHRFAHWIKFADGMSVRLRCDRDALEAWWSRVSAQYPRPMAAEHQTVCEVLK
;
A
#
# COMPACT_ATOMS: atom_id res chain seq x y z
N MET A 1 -10.33 -24.11 -2.21
CA MET A 1 -9.14 -23.55 -2.89
C MET A 1 -9.51 -22.13 -3.22
N PHE A 2 -9.08 -21.16 -2.41
CA PHE A 2 -9.29 -19.74 -2.72
C PHE A 2 -8.08 -19.30 -3.54
N ASP A 3 -8.34 -18.74 -4.71
CA ASP A 3 -7.40 -18.32 -5.74
C ASP A 3 -6.15 -17.68 -5.17
N SER A 4 -5.09 -18.48 -5.02
CA SER A 4 -3.80 -18.04 -4.48
C SER A 4 -2.95 -17.30 -5.52
N GLN A 5 -3.61 -16.85 -6.60
CA GLN A 5 -3.04 -16.17 -7.76
C GLN A 5 -3.64 -14.77 -7.98
N CYS A 6 -4.45 -14.23 -7.05
CA CYS A 6 -4.96 -12.87 -7.21
C CYS A 6 -3.88 -11.82 -6.93
N ASP A 7 -3.83 -10.83 -7.83
CA ASP A 7 -2.99 -9.64 -7.70
C ASP A 7 -3.48 -8.68 -6.62
N LEU A 8 -4.65 -8.94 -6.05
CA LEU A 8 -5.23 -8.16 -4.96
C LEU A 8 -5.21 -8.94 -3.63
N ALA A 9 -4.47 -8.44 -2.66
CA ALA A 9 -4.35 -9.01 -1.33
C ALA A 9 -4.86 -8.07 -0.22
N ALA A 10 -5.52 -8.67 0.77
CA ALA A 10 -5.95 -8.01 1.99
C ALA A 10 -5.15 -8.55 3.17
N LEU A 11 -4.29 -7.71 3.77
CA LEU A 11 -3.63 -7.98 5.04
C LEU A 11 -4.65 -7.78 6.17
N VAL A 12 -5.23 -8.87 6.67
CA VAL A 12 -6.31 -8.80 7.65
C VAL A 12 -5.77 -8.80 9.07
N TYR A 13 -6.02 -7.72 9.80
CA TYR A 13 -5.50 -7.49 11.15
C TYR A 13 -6.62 -7.35 12.19
N GLU A 14 -6.33 -7.81 13.41
CA GLU A 14 -7.12 -7.59 14.61
C GLU A 14 -6.66 -6.33 15.37
N GLN A 15 -7.46 -5.84 16.33
CA GLN A 15 -7.18 -4.58 17.05
C GLN A 15 -5.82 -4.53 17.78
N HIS A 16 -5.25 -5.68 18.11
CA HIS A 16 -3.98 -5.80 18.86
C HIS A 16 -2.75 -5.93 17.94
N GLN A 17 -2.96 -5.98 16.63
CA GLN A 17 -1.89 -6.15 15.65
C GLN A 17 -1.54 -4.81 15.01
N ASP A 18 -0.27 -4.64 14.68
CA ASP A 18 0.24 -3.48 13.95
C ASP A 18 0.51 -3.85 12.48
N PRO A 19 -0.45 -3.65 11.56
CA PRO A 19 -0.23 -3.85 10.14
C PRO A 19 0.70 -2.78 9.54
N ASP A 20 0.88 -1.63 10.20
CA ASP A 20 1.61 -0.50 9.67
C ASP A 20 3.10 -0.81 9.66
N GLU A 21 3.61 -1.38 10.77
CA GLU A 21 4.98 -1.88 10.87
C GLU A 21 5.28 -2.97 9.83
N ILE A 22 4.39 -3.96 9.69
CA ILE A 22 4.56 -5.06 8.73
C ILE A 22 4.63 -4.53 7.29
N LEU A 23 3.71 -3.63 6.90
CA LEU A 23 3.69 -3.07 5.55
C LEU A 23 4.89 -2.16 5.29
N ARG A 24 5.33 -1.38 6.27
CA ARG A 24 6.51 -0.52 6.16
C ARG A 24 7.77 -1.34 5.96
N ASP A 25 7.97 -2.38 6.77
CA ASP A 25 9.16 -3.23 6.69
C ASP A 25 9.19 -4.05 5.40
N PHE A 26 8.00 -4.48 4.93
CA PHE A 26 7.85 -5.13 3.64
C PHE A 26 8.22 -4.18 2.50
N ALA A 27 7.66 -2.97 2.48
CA ALA A 27 7.97 -1.94 1.49
C ALA A 27 9.46 -1.59 1.44
N ALA A 28 10.09 -1.40 2.61
CA ALA A 28 11.52 -1.14 2.71
C ALA A 28 12.36 -2.31 2.17
N SER A 29 11.94 -3.55 2.44
CA SER A 29 12.60 -4.74 1.91
C SER A 29 12.52 -4.84 0.39
N LEU A 30 11.36 -4.53 -0.20
CA LEU A 30 11.16 -4.50 -1.65
C LEU A 30 12.04 -3.45 -2.33
N ASN A 31 12.03 -2.22 -1.79
CA ASN A 31 12.85 -1.12 -2.31
C ASN A 31 14.34 -1.47 -2.25
N ARG A 32 14.80 -2.11 -1.18
CA ARG A 32 16.19 -2.59 -1.04
C ARG A 32 16.54 -3.73 -2.00
N ALA A 33 15.55 -4.55 -2.38
CA ALA A 33 15.69 -5.58 -3.41
C ALA A 33 15.58 -5.01 -4.84
N GLY A 34 15.40 -3.70 -5.01
CA GLY A 34 15.33 -3.03 -6.31
C GLY A 34 13.95 -3.03 -6.95
N TYR A 35 12.92 -3.52 -6.25
CA TYR A 35 11.52 -3.37 -6.65
C TYR A 35 11.04 -1.97 -6.31
N ARG A 36 10.17 -1.41 -7.14
CA ARG A 36 9.56 -0.11 -6.94
C ARG A 36 8.21 -0.27 -6.26
N ALA A 37 8.23 -0.28 -4.93
CA ALA A 37 7.00 -0.21 -4.15
C ALA A 37 6.45 1.23 -4.18
N VAL A 38 5.15 1.35 -4.42
CA VAL A 38 4.42 2.64 -4.46
C VAL A 38 3.24 2.57 -3.50
N GLY A 39 2.83 3.71 -2.95
CA GLY A 39 1.66 3.81 -2.08
C GLY A 39 1.93 4.56 -0.78
N ILE A 40 1.21 4.20 0.28
CA ILE A 40 1.17 4.91 1.55
C ILE A 40 1.00 3.97 2.75
N VAL A 41 1.74 4.22 3.82
CA VAL A 41 1.64 3.51 5.11
C VAL A 41 1.45 4.51 6.25
N GLN A 42 0.66 4.17 7.28
CA GLN A 42 0.53 5.03 8.46
C GLN A 42 1.79 4.96 9.33
N LEU A 43 2.09 6.05 10.03
CA LEU A 43 3.18 6.16 11.00
C LEU A 43 2.57 6.45 12.37
N GLY A 44 2.56 5.44 13.25
CA GLY A 44 2.20 5.59 14.66
C GLY A 44 1.14 4.60 15.13
N HIS A 45 1.25 4.18 16.39
CA HIS A 45 0.25 3.36 17.04
C HIS A 45 -1.02 4.16 17.34
N HIS A 46 -2.15 3.44 17.42
CA HIS A 46 -3.46 3.86 17.92
C HIS A 46 -3.42 4.47 19.35
N CYS A 47 -2.66 5.53 19.58
CA CYS A 47 -2.57 6.21 20.87
C CYS A 47 -3.22 7.59 20.76
N LEU A 48 -4.19 7.80 21.64
CA LEU A 48 -5.32 8.72 21.57
C LEU A 48 -5.00 10.24 21.56
N ASP A 49 -3.77 10.70 21.27
CA ASP A 49 -3.45 12.14 21.36
C ASP A 49 -2.30 12.65 20.48
N ALA A 50 -1.65 11.80 19.68
CA ALA A 50 -0.59 12.24 18.77
C ALA A 50 -1.06 12.08 17.33
N GLY A 51 -0.96 13.16 16.55
CA GLY A 51 -1.37 13.20 15.14
C GLY A 51 -0.86 11.99 14.38
N LEU A 52 -1.78 11.21 13.81
CA LEU A 52 -1.46 10.10 12.93
C LEU A 52 -0.76 10.69 11.69
N SER A 53 0.52 10.36 11.51
CA SER A 53 1.24 10.65 10.28
C SER A 53 1.08 9.49 9.30
N ALA A 54 1.41 9.72 8.03
CA ALA A 54 1.62 8.66 7.06
C ALA A 54 2.92 8.89 6.29
N MET A 55 3.39 7.89 5.58
CA MET A 55 4.58 7.96 4.75
C MET A 55 4.25 7.47 3.35
N LEU A 56 4.64 8.24 2.35
CA LEU A 56 4.63 7.78 0.96
C LEU A 56 5.76 6.78 0.74
N VAL A 57 5.40 5.56 0.36
CA VAL A 57 6.34 4.42 0.24
C VAL A 57 7.45 4.68 -0.80
N HIS A 58 7.13 5.42 -1.85
CA HIS A 58 8.01 5.64 -3.00
C HIS A 58 8.97 6.83 -2.84
N SER A 59 8.69 7.75 -1.92
CA SER A 59 9.55 8.91 -1.64
C SER A 59 10.13 8.91 -0.23
N GLY A 60 9.55 8.14 0.69
CA GLY A 60 9.86 8.22 2.12
C GLY A 60 9.34 9.49 2.79
N GLU A 61 8.53 10.29 2.09
CA GLU A 61 8.02 11.55 2.63
C GLU A 61 6.92 11.31 3.65
N GLU A 62 7.06 11.96 4.81
CA GLU A 62 6.05 11.94 5.85
C GLU A 62 4.98 13.02 5.61
N LEU A 63 3.72 12.61 5.71
CA LEU A 63 2.53 13.41 5.55
C LEU A 63 1.77 13.49 6.88
N GLN A 64 1.47 14.70 7.33
CA GLN A 64 0.53 14.91 8.42
C GLN A 64 -0.90 14.78 7.85
N LEU A 65 -1.55 13.63 8.08
CA LEU A 65 -2.89 13.35 7.56
C LEU A 65 -4.01 13.84 8.49
N PHE A 66 -3.70 14.21 9.72
CA PHE A 66 -4.69 14.60 10.71
C PHE A 66 -4.41 16.00 11.24
N GLN A 67 -5.40 16.88 11.12
CA GLN A 67 -5.32 18.21 11.73
C GLN A 67 -5.63 18.10 13.22
N ASN A 68 -4.75 18.70 14.02
CA ASN A 68 -4.97 18.88 15.45
C ASN A 68 -5.95 20.05 15.64
N LEU A 69 -7.20 19.77 16.03
CA LEU A 69 -8.24 20.81 16.17
C LEU A 69 -8.08 21.65 17.46
N GLY A 70 -6.99 21.47 18.20
CA GLY A 70 -6.65 22.24 19.40
C GLY A 70 -7.14 21.59 20.70
N ASN A 71 -6.58 22.06 21.83
CA ASN A 71 -6.69 21.49 23.20
C ASN A 71 -8.11 21.32 23.79
N CYS A 72 -9.18 21.69 23.07
CA CYS A 72 -10.56 21.62 23.56
C CYS A 72 -11.49 20.72 22.72
N SER A 73 -10.97 20.08 21.68
CA SER A 73 -11.74 19.14 20.84
C SER A 73 -11.10 17.77 20.88
N ALA A 74 -11.76 16.81 21.53
CA ALA A 74 -11.30 15.42 21.72
C ALA A 74 -11.31 14.57 20.43
N GLY A 75 -10.99 15.15 19.28
CA GLY A 75 -10.99 14.45 18.00
C GLY A 75 -10.04 15.05 16.99
N CYS A 76 -9.04 14.26 16.56
CA CYS A 76 -8.29 14.53 15.36
C CYS A 76 -9.19 14.29 14.14
N ARG A 77 -9.32 15.29 13.26
CA ARG A 77 -10.06 15.13 12.00
C ARG A 77 -9.08 14.84 10.88
N LEU A 78 -9.40 13.81 10.09
CA LEU A 78 -8.69 13.51 8.85
C LEU A 78 -8.75 14.73 7.92
N ASP A 79 -7.59 15.17 7.48
CA ASP A 79 -7.45 16.21 6.46
C ASP A 79 -7.69 15.58 5.08
N VAL A 80 -8.90 15.79 4.57
CA VAL A 80 -9.33 15.27 3.27
C VAL A 80 -8.48 15.86 2.14
N GLY A 81 -8.00 17.11 2.27
CA GLY A 81 -7.15 17.75 1.27
C GLY A 81 -5.79 17.06 1.18
N GLN A 82 -5.15 16.82 2.32
CA GLN A 82 -3.87 16.08 2.39
C GLN A 82 -4.00 14.65 1.86
N LEU A 83 -5.12 13.98 2.14
CA LEU A 83 -5.38 12.63 1.61
C LEU A 83 -5.55 12.62 0.09
N LEU A 84 -6.24 13.63 -0.46
CA LEU A 84 -6.42 13.77 -1.91
C LEU A 84 -5.08 14.07 -2.61
N ASP A 85 -4.29 15.00 -2.09
CA ASP A 85 -2.94 15.30 -2.60
C ASP A 85 -2.05 14.04 -2.57
N ALA A 86 -2.03 13.31 -1.45
CA ALA A 86 -1.33 12.04 -1.34
C ALA A 86 -1.81 11.05 -2.42
N GLY A 87 -3.12 10.96 -2.64
CA GLY A 87 -3.72 10.13 -3.67
C GLY A 87 -3.23 10.49 -5.08
N GLU A 88 -3.25 11.76 -5.45
CA GLU A 88 -2.77 12.23 -6.76
C GLU A 88 -1.30 11.91 -6.98
N ARG A 89 -0.48 12.08 -5.94
CA ARG A 89 0.96 11.77 -5.97
C ARG A 89 1.21 10.27 -6.14
N ILE A 90 0.44 9.42 -5.47
CA ILE A 90 0.49 7.98 -5.64
C ILE A 90 0.04 7.58 -7.04
N ALA A 91 -1.05 8.16 -7.55
CA ALA A 91 -1.52 7.91 -8.92
C ALA A 91 -0.45 8.26 -9.96
N ALA A 92 0.18 9.42 -9.83
CA ALA A 92 1.29 9.82 -10.69
C ALA A 92 2.51 8.89 -10.56
N ALA A 93 2.77 8.35 -9.36
CA ALA A 93 3.81 7.37 -9.15
C ALA A 93 3.49 6.02 -9.83
N ILE A 94 2.23 5.56 -9.76
CA ILE A 94 1.73 4.38 -10.48
C ILE A 94 1.95 4.56 -11.99
N ASP A 95 1.58 5.72 -12.55
CA ASP A 95 1.70 6.00 -13.99
C ASP A 95 3.16 6.01 -14.48
N ARG A 96 4.11 6.34 -13.60
CA ARG A 96 5.55 6.24 -13.90
C ARG A 96 6.07 4.80 -13.82
N GLY A 97 5.23 3.83 -13.46
CA GLY A 97 5.56 2.43 -13.22
C GLY A 97 5.65 2.06 -11.74
N ALA A 98 5.11 0.92 -11.33
CA ALA A 98 5.31 0.36 -10.00
C ALA A 98 5.34 -1.17 -10.11
N ASP A 99 6.08 -1.83 -9.23
CA ASP A 99 6.06 -3.29 -9.14
C ASP A 99 4.97 -3.79 -8.18
N VAL A 100 4.58 -2.95 -7.21
CA VAL A 100 3.49 -3.22 -6.26
C VAL A 100 2.93 -1.93 -5.69
N LEU A 101 1.61 -1.91 -5.47
CA LEU A 101 0.92 -0.88 -4.72
C LEU A 101 0.66 -1.35 -3.27
N ILE A 102 1.03 -0.53 -2.30
CA ILE A 102 0.82 -0.77 -0.86
C ILE A 102 -0.07 0.33 -0.29
N LEU A 103 -1.24 -0.04 0.23
CA LEU A 103 -2.20 0.90 0.81
C LEU A 103 -2.49 0.60 2.29
N ASN A 104 -2.68 1.66 3.05
CA ASN A 104 -3.04 1.59 4.45
C ASN A 104 -3.86 2.85 4.87
N ARG A 105 -5.07 2.76 5.44
CA ARG A 105 -5.93 1.61 5.80
C ARG A 105 -7.27 1.69 5.08
N PHE A 106 -7.94 0.54 4.89
CA PHE A 106 -9.35 0.52 4.45
C PHE A 106 -10.27 1.05 5.56
N GLY A 107 -10.54 2.35 5.51
CA GLY A 107 -11.29 3.12 6.49
C GLY A 107 -12.76 3.30 6.12
N ARG A 108 -13.40 4.31 6.74
CA ARG A 108 -14.85 4.55 6.59
C ARG A 108 -15.17 5.17 5.23
N GLN A 109 -14.29 6.04 4.72
CA GLN A 109 -14.45 6.65 3.40
C GLN A 109 -14.34 5.59 2.30
N GLU A 110 -13.42 4.65 2.47
CA GLU A 110 -13.15 3.56 1.54
C GLU A 110 -14.32 2.57 1.48
N CYS A 111 -15.00 2.31 2.61
CA CYS A 111 -16.24 1.52 2.64
C CYS A 111 -17.38 2.17 1.83
N GLU A 112 -17.35 3.48 1.63
CA GLU A 112 -18.32 4.23 0.81
C GLU A 112 -17.84 4.41 -0.64
N GLY A 113 -16.74 3.74 -1.05
CA GLY A 113 -16.14 3.88 -2.38
C GLY A 113 -15.39 5.19 -2.61
N LYS A 114 -15.02 5.90 -1.53
CA LYS A 114 -14.28 7.18 -1.58
C LYS A 114 -12.85 6.99 -1.09
N GLY A 115 -12.09 8.07 -0.98
CA GLY A 115 -10.71 8.03 -0.47
C GLY A 115 -9.78 7.40 -1.50
N LEU A 116 -9.00 6.41 -1.08
CA LEU A 116 -7.92 5.82 -1.89
C LEU A 116 -8.35 4.62 -2.75
N CYS A 117 -9.64 4.25 -2.75
CA CYS A 117 -10.14 3.08 -3.49
C CYS A 117 -9.87 3.15 -5.00
N TYR A 118 -9.93 4.34 -5.60
CA TYR A 118 -9.64 4.52 -7.03
C TYR A 118 -8.20 4.13 -7.41
N LEU A 119 -7.27 4.16 -6.46
CA LEU A 119 -5.88 3.71 -6.69
C LEU A 119 -5.80 2.20 -6.87
N VAL A 120 -6.70 1.44 -6.22
CA VAL A 120 -6.78 -0.02 -6.40
C VAL A 120 -7.19 -0.32 -7.85
N GLU A 121 -8.27 0.30 -8.33
CA GLU A 121 -8.73 0.15 -9.72
C GLU A 121 -7.65 0.58 -10.73
N ARG A 122 -6.96 1.69 -10.45
CA ARG A 122 -5.89 2.20 -11.31
C ARG A 122 -4.70 1.23 -11.39
N ALA A 123 -4.27 0.68 -10.25
CA ALA A 123 -3.16 -0.28 -10.21
C ALA A 123 -3.52 -1.59 -10.92
N LEU A 124 -4.72 -2.14 -10.66
CA LEU A 124 -5.17 -3.36 -11.32
C LEU A 124 -5.31 -3.17 -12.84
N SER A 125 -5.76 -1.99 -13.29
CA SER A 125 -5.83 -1.66 -14.73
C SER A 125 -4.45 -1.54 -15.40
N ALA A 126 -3.39 -1.40 -14.62
CA ALA A 126 -2.00 -1.35 -15.07
C ALA A 126 -1.25 -2.67 -14.79
N ASP A 127 -1.97 -3.75 -14.45
CA ASP A 127 -1.40 -5.04 -14.07
C ASP A 127 -0.41 -4.96 -12.88
N ILE A 128 -0.65 -4.00 -11.97
CA ILE A 128 0.17 -3.81 -10.77
C ILE A 128 -0.54 -4.47 -9.59
N PRO A 129 0.13 -5.42 -8.91
CA PRO A 129 -0.45 -6.05 -7.75
C PRO A 129 -0.58 -5.09 -6.57
N VAL A 130 -1.61 -5.32 -5.76
CA VAL A 130 -2.04 -4.44 -4.69
C VAL A 130 -2.14 -5.22 -3.39
N VAL A 131 -1.56 -4.68 -2.32
CA VAL A 131 -1.83 -5.10 -0.95
C VAL A 131 -2.41 -3.96 -0.14
N ILE A 132 -3.47 -4.24 0.62
CA ILE A 132 -4.11 -3.28 1.52
C ILE A 132 -4.31 -3.84 2.93
N ALA A 133 -4.08 -3.02 3.95
CA ALA A 133 -4.45 -3.36 5.33
C ALA A 133 -5.96 -3.21 5.56
N VAL A 134 -6.62 -4.30 5.97
CA VAL A 134 -8.06 -4.35 6.21
C VAL A 134 -8.34 -4.85 7.64
N PRO A 135 -9.02 -4.09 8.50
CA PRO A 135 -9.37 -4.58 9.83
C PRO A 135 -10.39 -5.73 9.72
N SER A 136 -10.25 -6.75 10.55
CA SER A 136 -11.06 -7.99 10.52
C SER A 136 -12.57 -7.74 10.43
N HIS A 137 -13.10 -6.80 11.23
CA HIS A 137 -14.52 -6.43 11.25
C HIS A 137 -15.03 -5.74 9.97
N ARG A 138 -14.14 -5.29 9.07
CA ARG A 138 -14.49 -4.69 7.76
C ARG A 138 -14.18 -5.58 6.58
N PHE A 139 -13.63 -6.77 6.82
CA PHE A 139 -13.27 -7.69 5.75
C PHE A 139 -14.46 -8.05 4.85
N ALA A 140 -15.67 -8.18 5.41
CA ALA A 140 -16.87 -8.42 4.62
C ALA A 140 -17.22 -7.25 3.65
N HIS A 141 -16.94 -6.00 4.04
CA HIS A 141 -17.11 -4.85 3.15
C HIS A 141 -16.02 -4.81 2.08
N TRP A 142 -14.79 -5.14 2.44
CA TRP A 142 -13.69 -5.27 1.50
C TRP A 142 -13.99 -6.31 0.41
N ILE A 143 -14.47 -7.50 0.79
CA ILE A 143 -14.82 -8.55 -0.19
C ILE A 143 -15.92 -8.10 -1.15
N LYS A 144 -16.91 -7.33 -0.68
CA LYS A 144 -17.93 -6.73 -1.56
C LYS A 144 -17.34 -5.69 -2.51
N PHE A 145 -16.39 -4.87 -2.04
CA PHE A 145 -15.69 -3.90 -2.87
C PHE A 145 -14.85 -4.57 -3.95
N ALA A 146 -14.11 -5.63 -3.58
CA ALA A 146 -13.26 -6.38 -4.48
C ALA A 146 -14.01 -7.38 -5.38
N ASP A 147 -15.35 -7.39 -5.35
CA ASP A 147 -16.21 -8.37 -6.04
C ASP A 147 -15.78 -9.84 -5.82
N GLY A 148 -15.29 -10.14 -4.61
CA GLY A 148 -14.74 -11.45 -4.26
C GLY A 148 -13.33 -11.75 -4.76
N MET A 149 -12.73 -10.89 -5.60
CA MET A 149 -11.41 -11.07 -6.20
C MET A 149 -10.28 -10.59 -5.28
N SER A 150 -10.19 -11.11 -4.06
CA SER A 150 -9.10 -10.77 -3.15
C SER A 150 -8.63 -11.93 -2.29
N VAL A 151 -7.31 -12.09 -2.18
CA VAL A 151 -6.69 -13.05 -1.27
C VAL A 151 -6.66 -12.48 0.13
N ARG A 152 -7.19 -13.27 1.09
CA ARG A 152 -7.06 -12.97 2.52
C ARG A 152 -5.70 -13.41 3.03
N LEU A 153 -4.88 -12.44 3.47
CA LEU A 153 -3.62 -12.69 4.16
C LEU A 153 -3.80 -12.52 5.67
N ARG A 154 -3.06 -13.31 6.43
CA ARG A 154 -2.87 -13.09 7.86
C ARG A 154 -2.00 -11.84 8.05
N CYS A 155 -2.25 -11.07 9.11
CA CYS A 155 -1.40 -9.94 9.50
C CYS A 155 -0.07 -10.44 10.10
N ASP A 156 0.76 -11.05 9.26
CA ASP A 156 2.13 -11.43 9.55
C ASP A 156 3.01 -11.32 8.30
N ARG A 157 4.32 -11.17 8.52
CA ARG A 157 5.32 -10.93 7.48
C ARG A 157 5.43 -12.09 6.49
N ASP A 158 5.39 -13.32 7.00
CA ASP A 158 5.58 -14.53 6.19
C ASP A 158 4.46 -14.70 5.15
N ALA A 159 3.21 -14.47 5.55
CA ALA A 159 2.07 -14.52 4.63
C ALA A 159 2.20 -13.49 3.49
N LEU A 160 2.69 -12.29 3.81
CA LEU A 160 2.88 -11.21 2.85
C LEU A 160 4.01 -11.51 1.86
N GLU A 161 5.15 -12.00 2.33
CA GLU A 161 6.26 -12.40 1.46
C GLU A 161 5.92 -13.60 0.58
N ALA A 162 5.17 -14.56 1.13
CA ALA A 162 4.74 -15.73 0.37
C ALA A 162 3.72 -15.36 -0.72
N TRP A 163 2.88 -14.35 -0.50
CA TRP A 163 2.03 -13.79 -1.55
C TRP A 163 2.87 -13.09 -2.62
N TRP A 164 3.74 -12.17 -2.20
CA TRP A 164 4.58 -11.41 -3.12
C TRP A 164 5.41 -12.32 -4.04
N SER A 165 6.09 -13.32 -3.47
CA SER A 165 6.94 -14.24 -4.22
C SER A 165 6.17 -14.99 -5.33
N ARG A 166 4.87 -15.25 -5.13
CA ARG A 166 4.03 -15.92 -6.14
C ARG A 166 3.60 -14.96 -7.25
N VAL A 167 3.30 -13.72 -6.89
CA VAL A 167 2.82 -12.71 -7.84
C VAL A 167 3.98 -12.14 -8.66
N SER A 168 5.10 -11.83 -8.02
CA SER A 168 6.30 -11.32 -8.71
C SER A 168 6.90 -12.31 -9.72
N ALA A 169 6.66 -13.61 -9.54
CA ALA A 169 7.05 -14.64 -10.50
C ALA A 169 6.19 -14.61 -11.79
N GLN A 170 4.96 -14.08 -11.71
CA GLN A 170 4.04 -13.96 -12.84
C GLN A 170 4.27 -12.67 -13.64
N TYR A 171 4.82 -11.65 -12.97
CA TYR A 171 5.27 -10.40 -13.58
C TYR A 171 6.79 -10.33 -13.57
N PRO A 172 7.50 -11.18 -14.36
CA PRO A 172 8.93 -11.05 -14.48
C PRO A 172 9.18 -9.65 -15.03
N ARG A 173 9.86 -8.83 -14.22
CA ARG A 173 10.34 -7.52 -14.63
C ARG A 173 10.98 -7.71 -16.00
N PRO A 174 10.60 -6.96 -17.06
CA PRO A 174 11.42 -6.94 -18.25
C PRO A 174 12.80 -6.54 -17.75
N MET A 175 13.78 -7.46 -17.80
CA MET A 175 15.15 -7.20 -17.35
C MET A 175 15.46 -5.82 -17.89
N ALA A 176 15.60 -4.84 -16.99
CA ALA A 176 16.00 -3.51 -17.38
C ALA A 176 17.29 -3.77 -18.13
N ALA A 177 17.26 -3.60 -19.46
CA ALA A 177 18.34 -3.99 -20.32
C ALA A 177 19.59 -3.42 -19.66
N GLU A 178 20.42 -4.33 -19.12
CA GLU A 178 21.73 -3.96 -18.67
C GLU A 178 22.32 -3.28 -19.89
N HIS A 179 22.55 -1.97 -19.79
CA HIS A 179 23.44 -1.31 -20.71
C HIS A 179 24.78 -2.00 -20.49
N GLN A 180 25.01 -3.11 -21.22
CA GLN A 180 26.33 -3.54 -21.60
C GLN A 180 26.87 -2.41 -22.47
N THR A 181 27.34 -1.34 -21.83
CA THR A 181 28.36 -0.48 -22.39
C THR A 181 29.64 -1.29 -22.47
N VAL A 182 29.66 -2.27 -23.39
CA VAL A 182 30.89 -2.67 -24.06
C VAL A 182 31.24 -1.52 -24.99
N CYS A 183 32.09 -0.64 -24.50
CA CYS A 183 32.94 0.22 -25.31
C CYS A 183 34.17 0.56 -24.44
N GLU A 184 34.96 -0.47 -24.13
CA GLU A 184 36.37 -0.23 -23.80
C GLU A 184 37.10 0.20 -25.09
N VAL A 185 37.20 1.52 -25.20
CA VAL A 185 38.37 2.34 -25.59
C VAL A 185 39.47 1.66 -26.41
N LEU A 186 39.65 2.22 -27.62
CA LEU A 186 40.86 2.22 -28.46
C LEU A 186 42.21 2.14 -27.71
N LYS A 187 43.06 1.21 -28.13
CA LYS A 187 44.42 1.51 -28.64
C LYS A 187 44.98 0.35 -29.47
#